data_AF-A0A7S4C2H5-F1
#
_entry.id   AF-A0A7S4C2H5-F1
#
_cell.length_a   1.000
_cell.length_b   1.000
_cell.length_c   1.000
_cell.angle_alpha   90.00
_cell.angle_beta   90.00
_cell.angle_gamma   90.00
#
_symmetry.space_group_name_H-M   'P 1'
#
loop_
_entity.id
_entity.type
_entity.pdbx_description
1 polymer ?
#
loop_
_entity_poly.entity_id
_entity_poly.type
_entity_poly.pdbx_seq_one_letter_code
_entity_poly.pdbx_strand_id
1 'polypeptide(L)'
;MASSTPSAEVGEPPSLQEVMDDLAFRFVVNCPAEEQASFERLLFQVEAAYWFYEDQYREIWPETFPTYTLLTFAQQMFKHCELLAPYESQTREIYTAFTQYKFKIPTAGALLLNASCTKVLLVRSWYGKLWGFPKGKIDCDEDMPSCARREVLEEVGYDISDKLDPDAYVELQLKQYPTLRLYIIRGVDEDFDFITQTKKEISAIEWFKIKDIPLGKDAAQDGSRKKGFGMVAPYIIKLKQWLTEHKKAATDARKDGKRAVASSEVQKTSTVKAVAVAAPAGMPARRKAAQATWSESQVRVLQAQPRKERKGHPFLDFTFTTRRVLSALDVAA
;
A
#
# COMPACT_ATOMS: atom_id res chain seq x y z
N MET A 1 5.98 -10.89 -43.21
CA MET A 1 4.61 -10.48 -42.85
C MET A 1 4.72 -9.36 -41.84
N ALA A 2 4.00 -8.27 -42.10
CA ALA A 2 4.24 -6.95 -41.53
C ALA A 2 4.00 -6.90 -40.00
N SER A 3 4.97 -6.30 -39.30
CA SER A 3 4.82 -5.77 -37.95
C SER A 3 3.90 -4.56 -38.00
N SER A 4 2.66 -4.72 -37.53
CA SER A 4 1.75 -3.61 -37.29
C SER A 4 2.08 -2.96 -35.95
N THR A 5 2.91 -1.92 -35.96
CA THR A 5 3.11 -1.01 -34.82
C THR A 5 1.96 0.00 -34.83
N PRO A 6 1.14 0.13 -33.78
CA PRO A 6 0.21 1.24 -33.65
C PRO A 6 0.96 2.41 -33.00
N SER A 7 1.66 3.22 -33.79
CA SER A 7 2.44 4.37 -33.30
C SER A 7 1.91 5.70 -33.83
N ALA A 8 0.58 5.91 -33.80
CA ALA A 8 -0.06 7.02 -34.49
C ALA A 8 -1.09 7.84 -33.69
N GLU A 9 -1.04 7.90 -32.35
CA GLU A 9 -1.97 8.75 -31.57
C GLU A 9 -1.34 9.65 -30.50
N VAL A 10 -0.03 9.57 -30.28
CA VAL A 10 0.64 10.42 -29.29
C VAL A 10 1.28 11.58 -30.03
N GLY A 11 0.79 12.80 -29.78
CA GLY A 11 1.33 14.03 -30.36
C GLY A 11 2.81 14.29 -29.99
N GLU A 12 3.35 15.40 -30.46
CA GLU A 12 4.69 15.84 -30.06
C GLU A 12 4.77 16.02 -28.53
N PRO A 13 5.89 15.62 -27.89
CA PRO A 13 6.04 15.78 -26.46
C PRO A 13 6.03 17.26 -26.09
N PRO A 14 5.35 17.65 -24.99
CA PRO A 14 5.50 18.98 -24.44
C PRO A 14 6.95 19.23 -23.98
N SER A 15 7.32 20.49 -23.82
CA SER A 15 8.61 20.85 -23.23
C SER A 15 8.67 20.44 -21.76
N LEU A 16 9.87 20.20 -21.23
CA LEU A 16 10.06 19.90 -19.81
C LEU A 16 9.52 21.03 -18.91
N GLN A 17 9.61 22.27 -19.37
CA GLN A 17 9.08 23.44 -18.67
C GLN A 17 7.55 23.32 -18.48
N GLU A 18 6.82 23.07 -19.57
CA GLU A 18 5.36 22.92 -19.54
C GLU A 18 4.91 21.74 -18.67
N VAL A 19 5.66 20.63 -18.69
CA VAL A 19 5.40 19.48 -17.82
C VAL A 19 5.58 19.85 -16.35
N MET A 20 6.67 20.53 -16.01
CA MET A 20 6.92 20.96 -14.63
C MET A 20 5.91 22.01 -14.16
N ASP A 21 5.45 22.89 -15.05
CA ASP A 21 4.36 23.84 -14.78
C ASP A 21 3.04 23.11 -14.51
N ASP A 22 2.62 22.17 -15.37
CA ASP A 22 1.41 21.35 -15.14
C ASP A 22 1.48 20.63 -13.79
N LEU A 23 2.61 19.98 -13.49
CA LEU A 23 2.80 19.24 -12.24
C LEU A 23 2.77 20.17 -11.02
N ALA A 24 3.41 21.34 -11.09
CA ALA A 24 3.37 22.33 -10.03
C ALA A 24 1.93 22.84 -9.80
N PHE A 25 1.20 23.17 -10.86
CA PHE A 25 -0.18 23.64 -10.75
C PHE A 25 -1.13 22.57 -10.23
N ARG A 26 -1.00 21.34 -10.71
CA ARG A 26 -1.88 20.21 -10.40
C ARG A 26 -1.71 19.72 -8.97
N PHE A 27 -0.47 19.65 -8.47
CA PHE A 27 -0.17 19.03 -7.18
C PHE A 27 0.29 20.00 -6.10
N VAL A 28 0.97 21.10 -6.43
CA VAL A 28 1.60 21.97 -5.43
C VAL A 28 0.83 23.26 -5.21
N VAL A 29 0.57 24.04 -6.26
CA VAL A 29 -0.02 25.38 -6.17
C VAL A 29 -1.44 25.33 -5.64
N ASN A 30 -2.24 24.39 -6.15
CA ASN A 30 -3.66 24.25 -5.84
C ASN A 30 -3.95 23.18 -4.78
N CYS A 31 -2.94 22.69 -4.06
CA CYS A 31 -3.18 21.71 -3.00
C CYS A 31 -4.04 22.33 -1.87
N PRO A 32 -4.86 21.53 -1.17
CA PRO A 32 -5.64 21.99 -0.03
C PRO A 32 -4.77 22.68 1.03
N ALA A 33 -5.35 23.64 1.76
CA ALA A 33 -4.63 24.41 2.78
C ALA A 33 -4.01 23.50 3.87
N GLU A 34 -4.58 22.33 4.09
CA GLU A 34 -4.09 21.34 5.04
C GLU A 34 -2.81 20.66 4.54
N GLU A 35 -2.60 20.53 3.23
CA GLU A 35 -1.34 20.04 2.67
C GLU A 35 -0.23 21.10 2.77
N GLN A 36 -0.62 22.36 2.82
CA GLN A 36 0.25 23.52 3.00
C GLN A 36 0.61 23.77 4.47
N ALA A 37 0.16 22.92 5.40
CA ALA A 37 0.41 23.10 6.83
C ALA A 37 1.84 22.74 7.25
N SER A 38 2.53 21.87 6.50
CA SER A 38 3.93 21.53 6.77
C SER A 38 4.64 21.02 5.51
N PHE A 39 5.97 21.06 5.52
CA PHE A 39 6.76 20.53 4.42
C PHE A 39 6.56 19.03 4.21
N GLU A 40 6.38 18.24 5.28
CA GLU A 40 6.15 16.81 5.15
C GLU A 40 4.88 16.51 4.35
N ARG A 41 3.82 17.31 4.55
CA ARG A 41 2.56 17.21 3.81
C ARG A 41 2.72 17.63 2.36
N LEU A 42 3.37 18.77 2.14
CA LEU A 42 3.68 19.27 0.80
C LEU A 42 4.55 18.29 -0.01
N LEU A 43 5.48 17.58 0.65
CA LEU A 43 6.32 16.59 -0.02
C LEU A 43 5.55 15.32 -0.44
N PHE A 44 4.41 14.99 0.18
CA PHE A 44 3.52 13.96 -0.38
C PHE A 44 2.94 14.40 -1.73
N GLN A 45 2.62 15.68 -1.88
CA GLN A 45 2.16 16.23 -3.16
C GLN A 45 3.27 16.21 -4.22
N VAL A 46 4.51 16.56 -3.83
CA VAL A 46 5.68 16.45 -4.73
C VAL A 46 5.95 15.00 -5.12
N GLU A 47 5.76 14.05 -4.21
CA GLU A 47 5.85 12.62 -4.50
C GLU A 47 4.74 12.15 -5.45
N ALA A 48 3.50 12.59 -5.27
CA ALA A 48 2.42 12.32 -6.21
C ALA A 48 2.73 12.88 -7.61
N ALA A 49 3.26 14.09 -7.68
CA ALA A 49 3.71 14.70 -8.94
C ALA A 49 4.83 13.89 -9.62
N TYR A 50 5.78 13.34 -8.85
CA TYR A 50 6.83 12.46 -9.36
C TYR A 50 6.26 11.19 -9.99
N TRP A 51 5.31 10.52 -9.33
CA TRP A 51 4.69 9.32 -9.88
C TRP A 51 3.85 9.63 -11.13
N PHE A 52 3.12 10.75 -11.12
CA PHE A 52 2.41 11.22 -12.31
C PHE A 52 3.37 11.50 -13.46
N TYR A 53 4.54 12.09 -13.18
CA TYR A 53 5.60 12.29 -14.17
C TYR A 53 6.09 10.97 -14.79
N GLU A 54 6.40 9.97 -13.97
CA GLU A 54 6.86 8.66 -14.43
C GLU A 54 5.80 7.90 -15.24
N ASP A 55 4.52 8.06 -14.90
CA ASP A 55 3.42 7.31 -15.51
C ASP A 55 2.74 8.00 -16.69
N GLN A 56 2.69 9.32 -16.71
CA GLN A 56 1.95 10.07 -17.74
C GLN A 56 2.85 10.74 -18.76
N TYR A 57 4.10 11.07 -18.40
CA TYR A 57 5.03 11.74 -19.32
C TYR A 57 6.15 10.79 -19.75
N ARG A 58 6.88 10.18 -18.81
CA ARG A 58 8.00 9.28 -19.11
C ARG A 58 7.59 7.96 -19.75
N GLU A 59 6.43 7.41 -19.39
CA GLU A 59 5.91 6.18 -20.03
C GLU A 59 5.59 6.41 -21.51
N ILE A 60 5.12 7.60 -21.86
CA ILE A 60 4.74 7.98 -23.20
C ILE A 60 5.96 8.42 -24.02
N TRP A 61 6.84 9.24 -23.44
CA TRP A 61 8.03 9.80 -24.09
C TRP A 61 9.32 9.54 -23.28
N PRO A 62 9.78 8.28 -23.20
CA PRO A 62 10.89 7.87 -22.32
C PRO A 62 12.25 8.44 -22.74
N GLU A 63 12.46 8.71 -24.02
CA GLU A 63 13.71 9.26 -24.56
C GLU A 63 13.77 10.79 -24.46
N THR A 64 12.61 11.45 -24.35
CA THR A 64 12.52 12.93 -24.30
C THR A 64 12.72 13.45 -22.90
N PHE A 65 12.10 12.79 -21.92
CA PHE A 65 12.08 13.26 -20.54
C PHE A 65 13.18 12.59 -19.70
N PRO A 66 13.90 13.31 -18.83
CA PRO A 66 14.97 12.73 -18.01
C PRO A 66 14.46 11.78 -16.92
N THR A 67 15.25 10.75 -16.60
CA THR A 67 14.99 9.90 -15.42
C THR A 67 15.37 10.65 -14.14
N TYR A 68 14.50 10.61 -13.14
CA TYR A 68 14.79 11.18 -11.82
C TYR A 68 14.69 10.12 -10.72
N THR A 69 15.44 10.32 -9.65
CA THR A 69 15.04 9.82 -8.32
C THR A 69 14.02 10.79 -7.72
N LEU A 70 13.23 10.35 -6.74
CA LEU A 70 12.30 11.25 -6.04
C LEU A 70 13.00 12.49 -5.45
N LEU A 71 14.21 12.34 -4.89
CA LEU A 71 14.98 13.47 -4.37
C LEU A 71 15.38 14.45 -5.49
N THR A 72 15.91 13.94 -6.60
CA THR A 72 16.34 14.81 -7.71
C THR A 72 15.15 15.47 -8.40
N PHE A 73 14.01 14.78 -8.49
CA PHE A 73 12.75 15.38 -8.97
C PHE A 73 12.27 16.48 -8.02
N ALA A 74 12.26 16.23 -6.71
CA ALA A 74 11.91 17.23 -5.71
C ALA A 74 12.82 18.46 -5.84
N GLN A 75 14.13 18.29 -6.07
CA GLN A 75 15.04 19.41 -6.33
C GLN A 75 14.66 20.20 -7.58
N GLN A 76 14.27 19.54 -8.68
CA GLN A 76 13.78 20.25 -9.88
C GLN A 76 12.48 20.99 -9.57
N MET A 77 11.53 20.35 -8.89
CA MET A 77 10.24 20.96 -8.53
C MET A 77 10.44 22.17 -7.61
N PHE A 78 11.35 22.10 -6.64
CA PHE A 78 11.65 23.20 -5.73
C PHE A 78 12.30 24.37 -6.45
N LYS A 79 13.20 24.11 -7.40
CA LYS A 79 13.82 25.15 -8.23
C LYS A 79 12.82 25.82 -9.18
N HIS A 80 11.88 25.04 -9.71
CA HIS A 80 10.97 25.46 -10.76
C HIS A 80 9.73 26.20 -10.23
N CYS A 81 9.14 25.71 -9.15
CA CYS A 81 7.93 26.27 -8.58
C CYS A 81 8.24 27.48 -7.70
N GLU A 82 7.72 28.66 -8.06
CA GLU A 82 7.95 29.90 -7.30
C GLU A 82 7.58 29.80 -5.81
N LEU A 83 6.59 28.98 -5.47
CA LEU A 83 6.20 28.72 -4.07
C LEU A 83 7.28 27.97 -3.28
N LEU A 84 8.05 27.13 -3.95
CA LEU A 84 9.05 26.26 -3.34
C LEU A 84 10.47 26.81 -3.48
N ALA A 85 10.71 27.69 -4.46
CA ALA A 85 12.01 28.29 -4.77
C ALA A 85 12.72 28.92 -3.56
N PRO A 86 12.04 29.60 -2.61
CA PRO A 86 12.70 30.11 -1.41
C PRO A 86 13.40 29.03 -0.56
N TYR A 87 13.01 27.77 -0.71
CA TYR A 87 13.51 26.63 0.05
C TYR A 87 14.39 25.68 -0.79
N GLU A 88 14.74 26.05 -2.03
CA GLU A 88 15.55 25.23 -2.94
C GLU A 88 16.84 24.71 -2.28
N SER A 89 17.56 25.60 -1.60
CA SER A 89 18.82 25.29 -0.92
C SER A 89 18.67 24.28 0.22
N GLN A 90 17.46 24.14 0.78
CA GLN A 90 17.14 23.27 1.92
C GLN A 90 16.45 21.96 1.50
N THR A 91 16.21 21.74 0.20
CA THR A 91 15.43 20.60 -0.31
C THR A 91 15.91 19.25 0.24
N ARG A 92 17.23 19.06 0.40
CA ARG A 92 17.80 17.81 0.91
C ARG A 92 17.44 17.55 2.38
N GLU A 93 17.46 18.60 3.19
CA GLU A 93 17.10 18.55 4.62
C GLU A 93 15.61 18.28 4.77
N ILE A 94 14.79 18.99 3.98
CA ILE A 94 13.33 18.78 3.89
C ILE A 94 13.01 17.34 3.49
N TYR A 95 13.65 16.83 2.44
CA TYR A 95 13.47 15.45 1.98
C TYR A 95 13.88 14.43 3.06
N THR A 96 14.94 14.71 3.82
CA THR A 96 15.37 13.86 4.93
C THR A 96 14.32 13.84 6.04
N ALA A 97 13.77 15.00 6.41
CA ALA A 97 12.70 15.11 7.40
C ALA A 97 11.42 14.39 6.93
N PHE A 98 11.02 14.57 5.67
CA PHE A 98 9.91 13.86 5.04
C PHE A 98 10.08 12.34 5.09
N THR A 99 11.26 11.85 4.72
CA THR A 99 11.58 10.43 4.76
C THR A 99 11.46 9.88 6.19
N GLN A 100 12.02 10.59 7.19
CA GLN A 100 11.89 10.23 8.60
C GLN A 100 10.45 10.28 9.11
N TYR A 101 9.64 11.21 8.61
CA TYR A 101 8.22 11.29 8.92
C TYR A 101 7.48 10.07 8.37
N LYS A 102 7.67 9.74 7.08
CA LYS A 102 7.10 8.54 6.45
C LYS A 102 7.47 7.25 7.19
N PHE A 103 8.70 7.17 7.71
CA PHE A 103 9.16 6.02 8.49
C PHE A 103 8.43 5.85 9.82
N LYS A 104 7.74 6.89 10.34
CA LYS A 104 6.97 6.85 11.59
C LYS A 104 5.49 6.55 11.38
N ILE A 105 5.03 6.44 10.13
CA ILE A 105 3.64 6.14 9.84
C ILE A 105 3.43 4.64 10.06
N PRO A 106 2.46 4.22 10.91
CA PRO A 106 2.14 2.82 11.09
C PRO A 106 1.74 2.14 9.78
N THR A 107 1.96 0.83 9.71
CA THR A 107 1.68 0.04 8.51
C THR A 107 0.76 -1.12 8.87
N ALA A 108 -0.29 -1.29 8.07
CA ALA A 108 -1.21 -2.42 8.17
C ALA A 108 -1.24 -3.22 6.86
N GLY A 109 -1.58 -4.50 6.96
CA GLY A 109 -1.68 -5.40 5.80
C GLY A 109 -2.14 -6.79 6.22
N ALA A 110 -1.85 -7.80 5.39
CA ALA A 110 -2.32 -9.17 5.64
C ALA A 110 -1.28 -10.27 5.43
N LEU A 111 -1.43 -11.32 6.24
CA LEU A 111 -0.85 -12.65 6.06
C LEU A 111 -1.92 -13.54 5.40
N LEU A 112 -1.97 -13.54 4.08
CA LEU A 112 -2.91 -14.37 3.32
C LEU A 112 -2.43 -15.82 3.29
N LEU A 113 -3.22 -16.73 3.86
CA LEU A 113 -2.92 -18.15 4.00
C LEU A 113 -3.87 -18.99 3.16
N ASN A 114 -3.30 -19.99 2.47
CA ASN A 114 -4.10 -21.00 1.80
C ASN A 114 -4.95 -21.81 2.80
N ALA A 115 -5.93 -22.58 2.30
CA ALA A 115 -6.83 -23.39 3.14
C ALA A 115 -6.12 -24.32 4.13
N SER A 116 -4.94 -24.84 3.76
CA SER A 116 -4.16 -25.74 4.63
C SER A 116 -3.23 -25.01 5.62
N CYS A 117 -3.15 -23.68 5.57
CA CYS A 117 -2.20 -22.85 6.32
C CYS A 117 -0.73 -23.29 6.16
N THR A 118 -0.35 -23.72 4.95
CA THR A 118 1.02 -24.17 4.62
C THR A 118 1.77 -23.22 3.71
N LYS A 119 1.05 -22.34 3.01
CA LYS A 119 1.60 -21.31 2.12
C LYS A 119 1.10 -19.92 2.51
N VAL A 120 1.92 -18.91 2.22
CA VAL A 120 1.59 -17.49 2.32
C VAL A 120 1.68 -16.82 0.96
N LEU A 121 0.82 -15.85 0.70
CA LEU A 121 0.94 -14.99 -0.48
C LEU A 121 1.94 -13.87 -0.19
N LEU A 122 2.88 -13.65 -1.13
CA LEU A 122 3.82 -12.53 -1.08
C LEU A 122 3.77 -11.76 -2.39
N VAL A 123 4.07 -10.47 -2.29
CA VAL A 123 4.19 -9.54 -3.41
C VAL A 123 5.65 -9.13 -3.58
N ARG A 124 6.04 -8.79 -4.81
CA ARG A 124 7.32 -8.17 -5.14
C ARG A 124 7.08 -6.83 -5.79
N SER A 125 7.69 -5.77 -5.26
CA SER A 125 7.53 -4.45 -5.87
C SER A 125 8.14 -4.39 -7.28
N TRP A 126 7.71 -3.42 -8.09
CA TRP A 126 8.09 -3.31 -9.48
C TRP A 126 9.59 -3.12 -9.68
N TYR A 127 10.14 -2.11 -9.01
CA TYR A 127 11.58 -1.79 -9.02
C TYR A 127 12.38 -2.58 -7.99
N GLY A 128 11.71 -3.36 -7.13
CA GLY A 128 12.33 -4.14 -6.07
C GLY A 128 12.65 -5.58 -6.46
N LYS A 129 13.60 -6.17 -5.74
CA LYS A 129 13.96 -7.59 -5.86
C LYS A 129 13.47 -8.43 -4.69
N LEU A 130 13.01 -7.79 -3.62
CA LEU A 130 12.62 -8.43 -2.38
C LEU A 130 11.12 -8.74 -2.37
N TRP A 131 10.79 -9.93 -1.90
CA TRP A 131 9.42 -10.35 -1.64
C TRP A 131 8.99 -9.92 -0.24
N GLY A 132 7.74 -9.49 -0.10
CA GLY A 132 7.15 -9.03 1.15
C GLY A 132 5.67 -9.35 1.24
N PHE A 133 5.07 -9.11 2.41
CA PHE A 133 3.62 -9.21 2.57
C PHE A 133 2.91 -7.98 2.01
N PRO A 134 1.67 -8.15 1.51
CA PRO A 134 0.88 -7.03 1.05
C PRO A 134 0.45 -6.15 2.22
N LYS A 135 0.85 -4.88 2.17
CA LYS A 135 0.72 -3.92 3.27
C LYS A 135 1.12 -2.52 2.81
N GLY A 136 0.57 -1.52 3.46
CA GLY A 136 1.02 -0.15 3.31
C GLY A 136 0.66 0.71 4.50
N LYS A 137 0.80 2.02 4.31
CA LYS A 137 0.75 2.98 5.40
C LYS A 137 -0.69 3.31 5.72
N ILE A 138 -0.97 3.46 7.01
CA ILE A 138 -2.27 3.95 7.46
C ILE A 138 -2.45 5.40 7.02
N ASP A 139 -3.61 5.68 6.44
CA ASP A 139 -4.02 7.04 6.17
C ASP A 139 -4.54 7.67 7.48
N CYS A 140 -4.59 9.00 7.57
CA CYS A 140 -5.24 9.62 8.73
C CYS A 140 -6.72 9.23 8.79
N ASP A 141 -7.27 9.25 10.01
CA ASP A 141 -8.65 8.82 10.32
C ASP A 141 -9.02 7.41 9.82
N GLU A 142 -8.06 6.64 9.31
CA GLU A 142 -8.19 5.25 8.93
C GLU A 142 -7.77 4.36 10.11
N ASP A 143 -8.51 3.28 10.36
CA ASP A 143 -8.13 2.28 11.34
C ASP A 143 -7.29 1.16 10.71
N MET A 144 -6.56 0.41 11.56
CA MET A 144 -5.67 -0.66 11.09
C MET A 144 -6.39 -1.74 10.26
N PRO A 145 -7.61 -2.22 10.63
CA PRO A 145 -8.37 -3.15 9.80
C PRO A 145 -8.74 -2.59 8.42
N SER A 146 -9.17 -1.33 8.34
CA SER A 146 -9.57 -0.69 7.09
C SER A 146 -8.37 -0.45 6.19
N CYS A 147 -7.25 0.00 6.74
CA CYS A 147 -5.97 0.10 6.04
C CYS A 147 -5.56 -1.25 5.46
N ALA A 148 -5.59 -2.32 6.26
CA ALA A 148 -5.25 -3.66 5.78
C ALA A 148 -6.15 -4.13 4.63
N ARG A 149 -7.45 -3.81 4.67
CA ARG A 149 -8.40 -4.12 3.58
C ARG A 149 -8.06 -3.36 2.31
N ARG A 150 -7.85 -2.05 2.41
CA ARG A 150 -7.50 -1.18 1.27
C ARG A 150 -6.22 -1.64 0.60
N GLU A 151 -5.16 -1.81 1.39
CA GLU A 151 -3.83 -2.18 0.89
C GLU A 151 -3.82 -3.55 0.19
N VAL A 152 -4.53 -4.54 0.75
CA VAL A 152 -4.63 -5.86 0.12
C VAL A 152 -5.46 -5.81 -1.16
N LEU A 153 -6.53 -5.02 -1.19
CA LEU A 153 -7.32 -4.83 -2.40
C LEU A 153 -6.49 -4.13 -3.50
N GLU A 154 -5.74 -3.09 -3.15
CA GLU A 154 -4.89 -2.32 -4.08
C GLU A 154 -3.73 -3.16 -4.61
N GLU A 155 -2.98 -3.85 -3.75
CA GLU A 155 -1.77 -4.58 -4.17
C GLU A 155 -2.04 -5.93 -4.82
N VAL A 156 -3.11 -6.65 -4.43
CA VAL A 156 -3.38 -8.01 -4.94
C VAL A 156 -4.80 -8.25 -5.46
N GLY A 157 -5.70 -7.27 -5.39
CA GLY A 157 -7.05 -7.37 -5.96
C GLY A 157 -7.99 -8.29 -5.19
N TYR A 158 -7.68 -8.61 -3.93
CA TYR A 158 -8.45 -9.54 -3.11
C TYR A 158 -9.13 -8.83 -1.94
N ASP A 159 -10.47 -8.94 -1.85
CA ASP A 159 -11.21 -8.40 -0.72
C ASP A 159 -11.16 -9.36 0.49
N ILE A 160 -10.62 -8.88 1.61
CA ILE A 160 -10.50 -9.62 2.86
C ILE A 160 -11.60 -9.29 3.88
N SER A 161 -12.56 -8.42 3.54
CA SER A 161 -13.58 -7.91 4.48
C SER A 161 -14.31 -9.04 5.21
N ASP A 162 -14.67 -10.11 4.49
CA ASP A 162 -15.44 -11.25 5.03
C ASP A 162 -14.62 -12.18 5.93
N LYS A 163 -13.29 -12.06 5.90
CA LYS A 163 -12.34 -12.97 6.56
C LYS A 163 -11.49 -12.27 7.62
N LEU A 164 -11.54 -10.95 7.69
CA LEU A 164 -10.75 -10.16 8.61
C LEU A 164 -11.35 -10.28 10.00
N ASP A 165 -10.56 -10.82 10.92
CA ASP A 165 -10.80 -10.78 12.35
C ASP A 165 -9.87 -9.73 12.97
N PRO A 166 -10.39 -8.65 13.58
CA PRO A 166 -9.58 -7.59 14.19
C PRO A 166 -8.62 -8.07 15.28
N ASP A 167 -8.88 -9.22 15.90
CA ASP A 167 -8.07 -9.80 16.97
C ASP A 167 -7.03 -10.82 16.46
N ALA A 168 -7.16 -11.27 15.20
CA ALA A 168 -6.25 -12.22 14.59
C ALA A 168 -5.13 -11.50 13.80
N TYR A 169 -4.07 -11.08 14.49
CA TYR A 169 -2.95 -10.39 13.85
C TYR A 169 -1.58 -10.79 14.39
N VAL A 170 -0.54 -10.48 13.62
CA VAL A 170 0.85 -10.46 14.05
C VAL A 170 1.34 -9.02 14.04
N GLU A 171 1.80 -8.54 15.20
CA GLU A 171 2.37 -7.21 15.34
C GLU A 171 3.86 -7.26 15.67
N LEU A 172 4.61 -6.38 15.00
CA LEU A 172 6.00 -6.08 15.33
C LEU A 172 6.08 -4.65 15.90
N GLN A 173 6.47 -4.56 17.17
CA GLN A 173 6.91 -3.31 17.78
C GLN A 173 8.43 -3.35 17.93
N LEU A 174 9.12 -2.67 17.02
CA LEU A 174 10.57 -2.46 17.14
C LEU A 174 10.79 -1.11 17.82
N LYS A 175 11.69 -1.03 18.80
CA LYS A 175 11.86 0.13 19.72
C LYS A 175 11.90 1.54 19.08
N GLN A 176 12.26 1.65 17.80
CA GLN A 176 12.39 2.92 17.07
C GLN A 176 11.52 3.00 15.81
N TYR A 177 10.71 1.97 15.54
CA TYR A 177 9.85 1.91 14.35
C TYR A 177 8.39 1.96 14.78
N PRO A 178 7.50 2.49 13.92
CA PRO A 178 6.08 2.49 14.19
C PRO A 178 5.55 1.05 14.19
N THR A 179 4.33 0.92 14.70
CA THR A 179 3.60 -0.34 14.71
C THR A 179 3.48 -0.88 13.28
N LEU A 180 3.94 -2.11 13.08
CA LEU A 180 3.71 -2.87 11.86
C LEU A 180 2.80 -4.05 12.19
N ARG A 181 1.59 -4.07 11.65
CA ARG A 181 0.56 -5.06 11.96
C ARG A 181 0.11 -5.77 10.69
N LEU A 182 0.11 -7.10 10.70
CA LEU A 182 -0.45 -7.90 9.61
C LEU A 182 -1.55 -8.82 10.14
N TYR A 183 -2.75 -8.72 9.57
CA TYR A 183 -3.90 -9.54 9.92
C TYR A 183 -3.80 -10.94 9.31
N ILE A 184 -4.19 -11.96 10.07
CA ILE A 184 -4.08 -13.36 9.66
C ILE A 184 -5.36 -13.76 8.94
N ILE A 185 -5.28 -13.89 7.61
CA ILE A 185 -6.42 -14.25 6.76
C ILE A 185 -6.26 -15.70 6.31
N ARG A 186 -7.20 -16.56 6.68
CA ARG A 186 -7.15 -18.00 6.40
C ARG A 186 -8.15 -18.40 5.34
N GLY A 187 -7.88 -19.52 4.66
CA GLY A 187 -8.84 -20.07 3.70
C GLY A 187 -8.92 -19.29 2.40
N VAL A 188 -7.82 -18.64 2.01
CA VAL A 188 -7.72 -17.99 0.71
C VAL A 188 -7.51 -19.07 -0.35
N ASP A 189 -8.25 -18.95 -1.45
CA ASP A 189 -8.13 -19.87 -2.59
C ASP A 189 -6.81 -19.62 -3.32
N GLU A 190 -6.08 -20.69 -3.62
CA GLU A 190 -4.83 -20.58 -4.37
C GLU A 190 -5.06 -20.32 -5.86
N ASP A 191 -6.23 -20.72 -6.37
CA ASP A 191 -6.63 -20.55 -7.77
C ASP A 191 -7.28 -19.18 -8.05
N PHE A 192 -7.40 -18.32 -7.02
CA PHE A 192 -7.87 -16.95 -7.20
C PHE A 192 -6.89 -16.16 -8.08
N ASP A 193 -7.44 -15.40 -9.02
CA ASP A 193 -6.68 -14.58 -9.96
C ASP A 193 -6.26 -13.26 -9.30
N PHE A 194 -5.13 -13.27 -8.59
CA PHE A 194 -4.60 -12.09 -7.91
C PHE A 194 -4.01 -11.10 -8.93
N ILE A 195 -4.58 -9.89 -8.97
CA ILE A 195 -4.19 -8.84 -9.90
C ILE A 195 -4.07 -7.53 -9.13
N THR A 196 -2.91 -6.88 -9.23
CA THR A 196 -2.70 -5.55 -8.65
C THR A 196 -3.57 -4.51 -9.35
N GLN A 197 -4.13 -3.58 -8.59
CA GLN A 197 -4.93 -2.47 -9.11
C GLN A 197 -4.09 -1.22 -9.36
N THR A 198 -2.82 -1.23 -8.93
CA THR A 198 -1.91 -0.09 -9.05
C THR A 198 -0.88 -0.30 -10.16
N LYS A 199 -0.55 0.78 -10.86
CA LYS A 199 0.44 0.74 -11.96
C LYS A 199 1.84 0.78 -11.39
N LYS A 200 2.74 -0.05 -11.95
CA LYS A 200 4.18 -0.11 -11.62
C LYS A 200 4.50 -0.19 -10.12
N GLU A 201 3.58 -0.73 -9.31
CA GLU A 201 3.83 -0.93 -7.88
C GLU A 201 4.25 -2.37 -7.61
N ILE A 202 3.49 -3.35 -8.11
CA ILE A 202 3.75 -4.78 -7.92
C ILE A 202 4.15 -5.43 -9.26
N SER A 203 5.31 -6.09 -9.30
CA SER A 203 5.77 -6.85 -10.48
C SER A 203 5.35 -8.32 -10.47
N ALA A 204 5.11 -8.89 -9.29
CA ALA A 204 4.76 -10.30 -9.17
C ALA A 204 4.04 -10.58 -7.85
N ILE A 205 3.10 -11.53 -7.90
CA ILE A 205 2.33 -12.04 -6.77
C ILE A 205 2.46 -13.56 -6.81
N GLU A 206 2.94 -14.18 -5.73
CA GLU A 206 3.17 -15.62 -5.70
C GLU A 206 2.94 -16.25 -4.32
N TRP A 207 2.57 -17.53 -4.34
CA TRP A 207 2.45 -18.37 -3.14
C TRP A 207 3.81 -18.97 -2.74
N PHE A 208 4.18 -18.80 -1.48
CA PHE A 208 5.39 -19.36 -0.90
C PHE A 208 5.07 -20.34 0.22
N LYS A 209 5.70 -21.52 0.21
CA LYS A 209 5.58 -22.48 1.31
C LYS A 209 6.25 -21.90 2.55
N ILE A 210 5.54 -21.86 3.67
CA ILE A 210 6.01 -21.30 4.95
C ILE A 210 7.30 -21.99 5.44
N LYS A 211 7.46 -23.28 5.12
CA LYS A 211 8.66 -24.07 5.46
C LYS A 211 9.90 -23.70 4.63
N ASP A 212 9.71 -23.12 3.44
CA ASP A 212 10.79 -22.81 2.51
C ASP A 212 11.27 -21.35 2.67
N ILE A 213 10.59 -20.54 3.50
CA ILE A 213 11.02 -19.18 3.80
C ILE A 213 12.19 -19.22 4.82
N PRO A 214 13.34 -18.60 4.50
CA PRO A 214 14.47 -18.56 5.43
C PRO A 214 14.15 -17.70 6.65
N LEU A 215 14.46 -18.20 7.85
CA LEU A 215 14.10 -17.56 9.14
C LEU A 215 15.30 -17.02 9.93
N GLY A 216 16.52 -17.27 9.47
CA GLY A 216 17.77 -16.85 10.12
C GLY A 216 18.53 -15.78 9.33
N LYS A 217 19.74 -15.44 9.80
CA LYS A 217 20.68 -14.53 9.10
C LYS A 217 21.09 -15.06 7.72
N ASP A 218 20.90 -16.35 7.47
CA ASP A 218 21.17 -17.04 6.19
C ASP A 218 20.19 -16.66 5.08
N ALA A 219 19.14 -15.87 5.36
CA ALA A 219 18.28 -15.26 4.34
C ALA A 219 19.07 -14.38 3.34
N ALA A 220 20.28 -13.95 3.72
CA ALA A 220 21.18 -13.16 2.88
C ALA A 220 22.29 -13.97 2.17
N GLN A 221 22.48 -15.26 2.47
CA GLN A 221 23.69 -16.01 2.06
C GLN A 221 23.46 -17.36 1.36
N ASP A 222 22.23 -17.87 1.27
CA ASP A 222 21.98 -19.10 0.49
C ASP A 222 21.90 -18.81 -1.01
N GLY A 223 23.07 -18.85 -1.68
CA GLY A 223 23.22 -18.72 -3.13
C GLY A 223 22.47 -19.79 -3.95
N SER A 224 21.79 -20.74 -3.32
CA SER A 224 20.93 -21.72 -4.01
C SER A 224 19.46 -21.28 -4.17
N ARG A 225 18.98 -20.28 -3.41
CA ARG A 225 17.61 -19.74 -3.53
C ARG A 225 17.59 -18.35 -4.16
N LYS A 226 17.15 -18.28 -5.41
CA LYS A 226 17.12 -17.06 -6.26
C LYS A 226 16.25 -15.88 -5.75
N LYS A 227 15.50 -16.01 -4.65
CA LYS A 227 14.48 -15.03 -4.22
C LYS A 227 14.81 -14.47 -2.83
N GLY A 228 15.03 -13.15 -2.74
CA GLY A 228 15.28 -12.44 -1.48
C GLY A 228 13.98 -12.02 -0.77
N PHE A 229 13.98 -11.95 0.55
CA PHE A 229 12.80 -11.62 1.36
C PHE A 229 13.04 -10.38 2.24
N GLY A 230 12.17 -9.38 2.15
CA GLY A 230 12.23 -8.16 2.95
C GLY A 230 11.31 -8.26 4.18
N MET A 231 11.88 -8.30 5.38
CA MET A 231 11.13 -8.30 6.65
C MET A 231 10.09 -9.42 6.80
N VAL A 232 10.18 -10.52 6.05
CA VAL A 232 9.21 -11.64 6.10
C VAL A 232 9.46 -12.56 7.30
N ALA A 233 10.72 -12.87 7.59
CA ALA A 233 11.10 -13.86 8.60
C ALA A 233 10.50 -13.62 10.00
N PRO A 234 10.52 -12.39 10.57
CA PRO A 234 9.96 -12.14 11.89
C PRO A 234 8.45 -12.44 11.98
N TYR A 235 7.69 -12.15 10.92
CA TYR A 235 6.27 -12.49 10.86
C TYR A 235 6.03 -13.98 10.77
N ILE A 236 6.81 -14.70 9.96
CA ILE A 236 6.66 -16.16 9.84
C ILE A 236 6.94 -16.86 11.17
N ILE A 237 7.92 -16.39 11.95
CA ILE A 237 8.22 -16.94 13.29
C ILE A 237 6.99 -16.79 14.20
N LYS A 238 6.43 -15.57 14.30
CA LYS A 238 5.25 -15.30 15.13
C LYS A 238 3.99 -16.00 14.61
N LEU A 239 3.81 -16.08 13.29
CA LEU A 239 2.70 -16.78 12.66
C LEU A 239 2.73 -18.28 13.00
N LYS A 240 3.90 -18.93 12.97
CA LYS A 240 4.04 -20.34 13.37
C LYS A 240 3.63 -20.56 14.83
N GLN A 241 3.97 -19.63 15.72
CA GLN A 241 3.55 -19.67 17.13
C GLN A 241 2.02 -19.57 17.23
N TRP A 242 1.43 -18.55 16.60
CA TRP A 242 -0.02 -18.32 16.58
C TRP A 242 -0.79 -19.54 16.03
N LEU A 243 -0.35 -20.12 14.91
CA LEU A 243 -0.97 -21.31 14.32
C LEU A 243 -0.90 -22.54 15.24
N THR A 244 0.16 -22.67 16.03
CA THR A 244 0.32 -23.79 16.96
C THR A 244 -0.63 -23.67 18.14
N GLU A 245 -0.77 -22.46 18.69
CA GLU A 245 -1.70 -22.16 19.79
C GLU A 245 -3.15 -22.39 19.38
N HIS A 246 -3.54 -21.92 18.19
CA HIS A 246 -4.92 -22.08 17.69
C HIS A 246 -5.25 -23.53 17.29
N LYS A 247 -4.27 -24.32 16.87
CA LYS A 247 -4.45 -25.77 16.66
C LYS A 247 -4.70 -26.49 17.99
N LYS A 248 -3.94 -26.15 19.04
CA LYS A 248 -4.13 -26.71 20.39
C LYS A 248 -5.50 -26.37 20.96
N ALA A 249 -5.89 -25.09 20.91
CA ALA A 249 -7.20 -24.63 21.34
C ALA A 249 -8.35 -25.36 20.61
N ALA A 250 -8.25 -25.55 19.29
CA ALA A 250 -9.23 -26.31 18.52
C ALA A 250 -9.27 -27.80 18.90
N THR A 251 -8.13 -28.41 19.23
CA THR A 251 -8.10 -29.82 19.69
C THR A 251 -8.64 -29.98 21.11
N ASP A 252 -8.39 -29.03 22.00
CA ASP A 252 -8.85 -29.05 23.38
C ASP A 252 -10.37 -28.80 23.44
N ALA A 253 -10.88 -27.82 22.67
CA ALA A 253 -12.32 -27.59 22.51
C ALA A 253 -13.05 -28.82 21.94
N ARG A 254 -12.44 -29.57 21.00
CA ARG A 254 -12.99 -30.84 20.49
C ARG A 254 -12.96 -31.96 21.55
N LYS A 255 -11.99 -31.99 22.45
CA LYS A 255 -11.92 -32.97 23.53
C LYS A 255 -12.95 -32.66 24.62
N ASP A 256 -13.11 -31.39 24.98
CA ASP A 256 -14.13 -30.95 25.96
C ASP A 256 -15.54 -31.11 25.40
N GLY A 257 -15.75 -30.80 24.12
CA GLY A 257 -17.00 -31.10 23.42
C GLY A 257 -17.30 -32.61 23.37
N LYS A 258 -16.30 -33.47 23.12
CA LYS A 258 -16.48 -34.93 23.21
C LYS A 258 -16.74 -35.42 24.64
N ARG A 259 -16.16 -34.78 25.66
CA ARG A 259 -16.43 -35.08 27.07
C ARG A 259 -17.85 -34.68 27.48
N ALA A 260 -18.34 -33.54 26.99
CA ALA A 260 -19.70 -33.07 27.20
C ALA A 260 -20.75 -33.89 26.41
N VAL A 261 -20.39 -34.38 25.22
CA VAL A 261 -21.26 -35.28 24.43
C VAL A 261 -21.30 -36.67 25.07
N ALA A 262 -20.18 -37.20 25.55
CA ALA A 262 -20.12 -38.50 26.23
C ALA A 262 -20.87 -38.51 27.58
N SER A 263 -21.03 -37.36 28.26
CA SER A 263 -21.90 -37.22 29.43
C SER A 263 -23.38 -36.96 29.07
N SER A 264 -23.72 -36.76 27.79
CA SER A 264 -25.09 -36.57 27.29
C SER A 264 -25.65 -37.76 26.50
N GLU A 265 -24.83 -38.77 26.17
CA GLU A 265 -25.22 -39.94 25.35
C GLU A 265 -25.94 -41.05 26.15
N VAL A 266 -26.41 -40.75 27.36
CA VAL A 266 -27.40 -41.54 28.10
C VAL A 266 -28.64 -40.70 28.31
N GLN A 267 -29.31 -40.27 27.22
CA GLN A 267 -30.77 -40.05 27.18
C GLN A 267 -31.18 -39.42 25.84
N LYS A 268 -31.88 -40.23 25.03
CA LYS A 268 -33.06 -39.91 24.21
C LYS A 268 -32.96 -40.48 22.80
N THR A 269 -33.55 -41.67 22.70
CA THR A 269 -34.37 -42.08 21.57
C THR A 269 -35.50 -41.05 21.33
N SER A 270 -35.70 -40.60 20.09
CA SER A 270 -37.00 -40.51 19.40
C SER A 270 -37.00 -39.53 18.20
N THR A 271 -37.27 -40.10 17.01
CA THR A 271 -38.20 -39.62 15.94
C THR A 271 -37.95 -38.34 15.12
N VAL A 272 -37.64 -38.57 13.82
CA VAL A 272 -38.21 -38.08 12.52
C VAL A 272 -38.55 -36.59 12.30
N LYS A 273 -37.93 -35.94 11.29
CA LYS A 273 -38.53 -35.67 9.94
C LYS A 273 -37.63 -34.81 9.05
N ALA A 274 -37.56 -35.21 7.78
CA ALA A 274 -36.95 -34.51 6.65
C ALA A 274 -37.89 -33.44 6.08
N VAL A 275 -37.32 -32.35 5.57
CA VAL A 275 -37.86 -31.57 4.43
C VAL A 275 -36.69 -31.00 3.64
N ALA A 276 -36.72 -31.24 2.33
CA ALA A 276 -35.83 -30.70 1.31
C ALA A 276 -36.51 -29.53 0.58
N VAL A 277 -35.77 -28.47 0.22
CA VAL A 277 -36.09 -27.49 -0.85
C VAL A 277 -34.73 -26.89 -1.30
N ALA A 278 -34.15 -27.33 -2.41
CA ALA A 278 -34.29 -26.86 -3.80
C ALA A 278 -33.73 -25.44 -4.06
N ALA A 279 -32.70 -25.40 -4.92
CA ALA A 279 -32.13 -24.21 -5.56
C ALA A 279 -33.06 -23.64 -6.65
N PRO A 280 -32.73 -22.45 -7.19
CA PRO A 280 -32.50 -22.42 -8.64
C PRO A 280 -31.29 -21.59 -9.07
N ALA A 281 -30.86 -21.88 -10.30
CA ALA A 281 -29.71 -21.35 -11.02
C ALA A 281 -30.13 -20.34 -12.11
N GLY A 282 -29.15 -19.53 -12.57
CA GLY A 282 -29.08 -18.87 -13.89
C GLY A 282 -29.67 -17.45 -13.98
N MET A 283 -29.13 -16.48 -14.73
CA MET A 283 -27.96 -16.36 -15.62
C MET A 283 -27.82 -14.84 -15.99
N PRO A 284 -27.02 -14.40 -16.99
CA PRO A 284 -25.90 -13.47 -16.86
C PRO A 284 -26.19 -11.99 -17.21
N ALA A 285 -25.33 -11.06 -16.76
CA ALA A 285 -25.34 -9.67 -17.25
C ALA A 285 -23.92 -9.13 -17.51
N ARG A 286 -23.56 -9.15 -18.80
CA ARG A 286 -22.93 -8.08 -19.60
C ARG A 286 -21.82 -7.23 -18.93
N ARG A 287 -20.57 -7.57 -19.28
CA ARG A 287 -19.36 -6.74 -19.10
C ARG A 287 -19.56 -5.36 -19.76
N LYS A 288 -19.39 -4.30 -18.97
CA LYS A 288 -19.03 -2.96 -19.46
C LYS A 288 -17.55 -2.74 -19.16
N ALA A 289 -16.81 -2.29 -20.17
CA ALA A 289 -15.46 -1.77 -20.02
C ALA A 289 -15.53 -0.52 -19.12
N ALA A 290 -14.85 -0.57 -17.96
CA ALA A 290 -14.68 0.59 -17.10
C ALA A 290 -13.29 1.17 -17.37
N GLN A 291 -13.28 2.42 -17.80
CA GLN A 291 -12.11 3.26 -17.98
C GLN A 291 -11.29 3.27 -16.69
N ALA A 292 -9.96 3.18 -16.82
CA ALA A 292 -9.02 3.30 -15.72
C ALA A 292 -9.06 4.74 -15.18
N THR A 293 -9.99 4.98 -14.26
CA THR A 293 -10.02 6.16 -13.41
C THR A 293 -9.03 5.92 -12.28
N TRP A 294 -8.06 6.82 -12.12
CA TRP A 294 -7.24 6.93 -10.92
C TRP A 294 -8.16 6.93 -9.69
N SER A 295 -7.85 6.14 -8.66
CA SER A 295 -8.66 6.12 -7.45
C SER A 295 -8.53 7.48 -6.75
N GLU A 296 -9.67 8.08 -6.40
CA GLU A 296 -9.75 9.32 -5.61
C GLU A 296 -8.99 9.24 -4.26
N SER A 297 -8.60 8.02 -3.84
CA SER A 297 -7.85 7.74 -2.61
C SER A 297 -6.38 8.19 -2.66
N GLN A 298 -5.75 8.32 -3.82
CA GLN A 298 -4.39 8.87 -3.90
C GLN A 298 -4.32 10.39 -3.63
N VAL A 299 -5.46 11.09 -3.53
CA VAL A 299 -5.55 12.56 -3.47
C VAL A 299 -6.21 13.08 -2.17
N ARG A 300 -6.47 12.25 -1.16
CA ARG A 300 -7.00 12.74 0.14
C ARG A 300 -6.08 12.41 1.32
N VAL A 301 -5.05 13.24 1.51
CA VAL A 301 -4.23 13.24 2.74
C VAL A 301 -4.70 14.36 3.69
N LEU A 302 -5.93 14.20 4.19
CA LEU A 302 -6.40 14.39 5.58
C LEU A 302 -5.95 15.58 6.46
N GLN A 303 -6.94 16.18 7.11
CA GLN A 303 -6.75 17.18 8.15
C GLN A 303 -6.20 16.55 9.45
N ALA A 304 -5.18 17.14 10.09
CA ALA A 304 -4.80 16.81 11.47
C ALA A 304 -4.25 18.04 12.25
N GLN A 305 -4.57 18.06 13.54
CA GLN A 305 -4.59 19.21 14.46
C GLN A 305 -3.25 19.96 14.69
N PRO A 306 -3.32 21.27 15.04
CA PRO A 306 -2.15 22.13 15.14
C PRO A 306 -1.17 21.70 16.25
N ARG A 307 0.11 21.58 15.91
CA ARG A 307 1.20 21.41 16.88
C ARG A 307 1.45 22.72 17.63
N LYS A 308 1.68 22.62 18.95
CA LYS A 308 2.15 23.74 19.79
C LYS A 308 3.49 24.27 19.26
N GLU A 309 3.54 25.59 19.06
CA GLU A 309 4.71 26.34 18.58
C GLU A 309 5.96 26.09 19.44
N ARG A 310 7.06 25.74 18.79
CA ARG A 310 8.41 25.86 19.34
C ARG A 310 9.16 26.80 18.39
N LYS A 311 9.74 27.89 18.89
CA LYS A 311 10.47 28.87 18.06
C LYS A 311 11.95 28.50 17.95
N GLY A 312 12.57 28.73 16.79
CA GLY A 312 14.04 28.75 16.64
C GLY A 312 14.67 27.89 15.52
N HIS A 313 13.90 27.29 14.61
CA HIS A 313 14.45 26.57 13.45
C HIS A 313 13.76 27.06 12.17
N PRO A 314 14.46 27.21 11.02
CA PRO A 314 13.85 27.61 9.74
C PRO A 314 12.59 26.81 9.32
N PHE A 315 12.46 25.55 9.77
CA PHE A 315 11.29 24.71 9.52
C PHE A 315 10.05 25.09 10.35
N LEU A 316 10.21 25.94 11.37
CA LEU A 316 9.16 26.34 12.32
C LEU A 316 8.48 27.65 11.93
N ASP A 317 9.10 28.41 11.01
CA ASP A 317 8.55 29.66 10.44
C ASP A 317 8.06 29.46 8.99
N PHE A 318 7.77 28.20 8.61
CA PHE A 318 7.19 27.88 7.31
C PHE A 318 5.86 28.62 7.13
N THR A 319 5.81 29.48 6.12
CA THR A 319 4.61 30.26 5.79
C THR A 319 4.32 30.08 4.30
N PHE A 320 3.51 29.07 4.00
CA PHE A 320 3.02 28.89 2.64
C PHE A 320 2.00 29.97 2.33
N THR A 321 2.35 30.91 1.45
CA THR A 321 1.48 32.04 1.11
C THR A 321 1.06 31.98 -0.36
N THR A 322 0.11 31.09 -0.69
CA THR A 322 -0.45 30.94 -2.04
C THR A 322 -0.96 32.26 -2.59
N ARG A 323 -1.56 33.10 -1.74
CA ARG A 323 -2.04 34.43 -2.12
C ARG A 323 -0.94 35.35 -2.65
N ARG A 324 0.29 35.29 -2.11
CA ARG A 324 1.41 36.12 -2.57
C ARG A 324 1.89 35.69 -3.96
N VAL A 325 1.89 34.38 -4.23
CA VAL A 325 2.27 33.87 -5.55
C VAL A 325 1.18 34.12 -6.58
N LEU A 326 -0.09 33.86 -6.26
CA LEU A 326 -1.20 34.21 -7.17
C LEU A 326 -1.22 35.73 -7.46
N SER A 327 -0.95 36.59 -6.46
CA SER A 327 -0.84 38.03 -6.70
C SER A 327 0.39 38.44 -7.50
N ALA A 328 1.47 37.64 -7.50
CA ALA A 328 2.65 37.90 -8.32
C ALA A 328 2.42 37.48 -9.79
N LEU A 329 1.69 36.37 -10.00
CA LEU A 329 1.27 35.89 -11.31
C LEU A 329 0.26 36.84 -11.98
N ASP A 330 -0.69 37.41 -11.21
CA ASP A 330 -1.65 38.39 -11.72
C ASP A 330 -1.02 39.75 -12.12
N VAL A 331 0.21 40.04 -11.68
CA VAL A 331 0.95 41.27 -12.05
C VAL A 331 1.82 41.05 -13.29
N ALA A 332 2.02 39.79 -13.70
CA ALA A 332 2.82 39.40 -14.86
C ALA A 332 1.99 39.15 -16.14
N ALA A 333 0.65 39.27 -16.06
CA ALA A 333 -0.28 39.30 -17.19
C ALA A 333 -0.68 40.75 -17.53
#